data_AF-A0A418VGP9-F1
#
_entry.id   AF-A0A418VGP9-F1
#
_cell.length_a   1.000
_cell.length_b   1.000
_cell.length_c   1.000
_cell.angle_alpha   90.00
_cell.angle_beta   90.00
_cell.angle_gamma   90.00
#
_symmetry.space_group_name_H-M   'P 1'
#
loop_
_entity.id
_entity.type
_entity.pdbx_description
1 polymer ?
#
loop_
_entity_poly.entity_id
_entity_poly.type
_entity_poly.pdbx_seq_one_letter_code
_entity_poly.pdbx_strand_id
1 'polypeptide(L)'
;MTRARKTQTTDQRQRMTVTSGLKELKLLNKRITTRIEHLKAIRTRRSSTDVVAGVNKKDFEQAAREGMQAIQALLARRDAIKAEIVRSNAQSTVDIGGQQMTVAAAIERKRALEAQRRGRRRDEDFVPTQETLVAHLRSQYAQAITEEANLTAVMESEREMRVNAFLNQDRSKSSQKDSAALDTKAIEEAYRAANTPVIDDPLELLKKLEGLEEEVEVFASEVDRVLDEHNATTYIEVPASN
;
A
#
# COMPACT_ATOMS: atom_id res chain seq x y z
N MET A 1 56.93 -33.67 -4.40
CA MET A 1 55.89 -33.35 -3.40
C MET A 1 55.61 -31.86 -3.44
N THR A 2 54.63 -31.46 -4.26
CA THR A 2 54.29 -30.06 -4.54
C THR A 2 53.30 -29.58 -3.48
N ARG A 3 53.73 -28.67 -2.59
CA ARG A 3 52.84 -28.02 -1.62
C ARG A 3 51.89 -27.09 -2.38
N ALA A 4 50.62 -27.49 -2.47
CA ALA A 4 49.53 -26.62 -2.88
C ALA A 4 49.37 -25.50 -1.83
N ARG A 5 49.68 -24.27 -2.23
CA ARG A 5 49.27 -23.06 -1.51
C ARG A 5 47.74 -22.99 -1.62
N LYS A 6 47.04 -23.37 -0.54
CA LYS A 6 45.65 -22.94 -0.33
C LYS A 6 45.66 -21.43 -0.21
N THR A 7 45.19 -20.73 -1.23
CA THR A 7 44.80 -19.33 -1.13
C THR A 7 43.61 -19.26 -0.18
N GLN A 8 43.87 -18.95 1.09
CA GLN A 8 42.86 -18.46 2.01
C GLN A 8 42.46 -17.07 1.53
N THR A 9 41.43 -16.99 0.68
CA THR A 9 40.70 -15.75 0.48
C THR A 9 39.89 -15.56 1.76
N THR A 10 40.42 -14.78 2.69
CA THR A 10 39.67 -14.31 3.87
C THR A 10 38.41 -13.63 3.37
N ASP A 11 37.25 -14.23 3.58
CA ASP A 11 35.92 -13.62 3.37
C ASP A 11 35.77 -12.50 4.40
N GLN A 12 36.44 -11.37 4.16
CA GLN A 12 36.35 -10.22 5.06
C GLN A 12 34.93 -9.70 4.95
N ARG A 13 34.19 -9.72 6.06
CA ARG A 13 32.85 -9.15 6.14
C ARG A 13 32.92 -7.74 6.71
N GLN A 14 32.19 -6.84 6.09
CA GLN A 14 31.97 -5.48 6.55
C GLN A 14 30.64 -5.40 7.28
N ARG A 15 30.68 -4.93 8.53
CA ARG A 15 29.48 -4.60 9.31
C ARG A 15 29.05 -3.17 9.00
N MET A 16 27.77 -2.97 8.69
CA MET A 16 27.19 -1.64 8.44
C MET A 16 25.73 -1.58 8.90
N THR A 17 25.17 -0.38 9.09
CA THR A 17 23.73 -0.24 9.37
C THR A 17 22.88 -0.50 8.12
N VAL A 18 21.63 -0.91 8.28
CA VAL A 18 20.67 -1.05 7.16
C VAL A 18 20.54 0.26 6.40
N THR A 19 20.47 1.40 7.10
CA THR A 19 20.49 2.74 6.48
C THR A 19 21.71 2.97 5.59
N SER A 20 22.89 2.52 6.03
CA SER A 20 24.12 2.63 5.23
C SER A 20 24.06 1.71 4.01
N GLY A 21 23.57 0.47 4.18
CA GLY A 21 23.36 -0.48 3.08
C GLY A 21 22.39 0.05 2.02
N LEU A 22 21.27 0.67 2.43
CA LEU A 22 20.31 1.29 1.50
C LEU A 22 20.93 2.46 0.71
N LYS A 23 21.76 3.29 1.37
CA LYS A 23 22.51 4.36 0.69
C LYS A 23 23.52 3.79 -0.30
N GLU A 24 24.24 2.74 0.08
CA GLU A 24 25.19 2.07 -0.79
C GLU A 24 24.50 1.44 -2.01
N LEU A 25 23.36 0.78 -1.82
CA LEU A 25 22.55 0.24 -2.93
C LEU A 25 22.17 1.32 -3.94
N LYS A 26 21.78 2.53 -3.49
CA LYS A 26 21.46 3.65 -4.38
C LYS A 26 22.67 4.08 -5.21
N LEU A 27 23.85 4.14 -4.60
CA LEU A 27 25.10 4.48 -5.29
C LEU A 27 25.55 3.37 -6.26
N LEU A 28 25.45 2.11 -5.84
CA LEU A 28 25.77 0.95 -6.67
C LEU A 28 24.86 0.89 -7.90
N ASN A 29 23.54 1.06 -7.74
CA ASN A 29 22.61 1.11 -8.86
C ASN A 29 23.03 2.17 -9.87
N LYS A 30 23.32 3.41 -9.43
CA LYS A 30 23.79 4.48 -10.32
C LYS A 30 25.08 4.11 -11.05
N ARG A 31 26.08 3.58 -10.33
CA ARG A 31 27.38 3.17 -10.90
C ARG A 31 27.24 2.01 -11.90
N ILE A 32 26.42 1.02 -11.58
CA ILE A 32 26.14 -0.12 -12.46
C ILE A 32 25.49 0.37 -13.75
N THR A 33 24.43 1.19 -13.66
CA THR A 33 23.76 1.75 -14.83
C THR A 33 24.74 2.51 -15.73
N THR A 34 25.52 3.44 -15.17
CA THR A 34 26.52 4.20 -15.93
C THR A 34 27.58 3.29 -16.57
N ARG A 35 28.07 2.26 -15.87
CA ARG A 35 29.07 1.34 -16.45
C ARG A 35 28.48 0.47 -17.57
N ILE A 36 27.23 0.04 -17.44
CA ILE A 36 26.53 -0.71 -18.49
C ILE A 36 26.37 0.19 -19.73
N GLU A 37 25.94 1.43 -19.57
CA GLU A 37 25.78 2.39 -20.67
C GLU A 37 27.08 2.65 -21.44
N HIS A 38 28.22 2.69 -20.73
CA HIS A 38 29.53 2.92 -21.33
C HIS A 38 30.26 1.66 -21.82
N LEU A 39 29.76 0.46 -21.52
CA LEU A 39 30.42 -0.79 -21.88
C LEU A 39 30.39 -1.01 -23.39
N LYS A 40 31.57 -1.03 -24.02
CA LYS A 40 31.73 -1.40 -25.43
C LYS A 40 32.23 -2.84 -25.53
N ALA A 41 31.33 -3.80 -25.39
CA ALA A 41 31.69 -5.22 -25.44
C ALA A 41 31.88 -5.77 -26.86
N ILE A 42 31.18 -5.20 -27.85
CA ILE A 42 31.14 -5.71 -29.22
C ILE A 42 31.27 -4.56 -30.23
N ARG A 43 32.12 -4.77 -31.24
CA ARG A 43 32.36 -3.87 -32.36
C ARG A 43 32.72 -4.65 -33.63
N THR A 44 32.46 -4.04 -34.78
CA THR A 44 32.83 -4.59 -36.09
C THR A 44 34.17 -4.01 -36.56
N ARG A 45 34.95 -4.83 -37.27
CA ARG A 45 36.25 -4.50 -37.85
C ARG A 45 36.35 -5.11 -39.25
N ARG A 46 37.01 -4.43 -40.18
CA ARG A 46 37.38 -5.00 -41.49
C ARG A 46 38.43 -6.09 -41.27
N SER A 47 38.27 -7.27 -41.85
CA SER A 47 39.19 -8.41 -41.65
C SER A 47 40.67 -8.05 -41.91
N SER A 48 40.93 -7.13 -42.84
CA SER A 48 42.28 -6.69 -43.24
C SER A 48 43.05 -5.82 -42.23
N THR A 49 42.45 -5.28 -41.16
CA THR A 49 43.12 -4.29 -40.27
C THR A 49 42.94 -4.58 -38.78
N ASP A 50 43.98 -4.75 -37.96
CA ASP A 50 43.89 -5.08 -36.51
C ASP A 50 43.38 -3.96 -35.57
N VAL A 51 42.71 -2.97 -36.14
CA VAL A 51 42.11 -1.83 -35.44
C VAL A 51 40.61 -2.01 -35.30
N VAL A 52 40.11 -2.03 -34.07
CA VAL A 52 38.70 -2.01 -33.71
C VAL A 52 38.33 -0.60 -33.27
N ALA A 53 37.50 0.11 -34.06
CA ALA A 53 37.01 1.45 -33.72
C ALA A 53 38.09 2.46 -33.29
N GLY A 54 39.27 2.43 -33.93
CA GLY A 54 40.39 3.32 -33.65
C GLY A 54 41.39 2.83 -32.59
N VAL A 55 41.17 1.64 -31.99
CA VAL A 55 42.05 1.05 -30.97
C VAL A 55 42.56 -0.33 -31.43
N ASN A 56 43.68 -0.81 -30.89
CA ASN A 56 44.17 -2.16 -31.19
C ASN A 56 43.16 -3.21 -30.69
N LYS A 57 43.01 -4.31 -31.43
CA LYS A 57 42.16 -5.45 -31.05
C LYS A 57 42.42 -5.94 -29.61
N LYS A 58 43.68 -6.07 -29.19
CA LYS A 58 44.02 -6.57 -27.84
C LYS A 58 43.55 -5.63 -26.74
N ASP A 59 43.76 -4.32 -26.93
CA ASP A 59 43.34 -3.29 -25.98
C ASP A 59 41.81 -3.24 -25.86
N PHE A 60 41.10 -3.39 -26.99
CA PHE A 60 39.65 -3.50 -27.00
C PHE A 60 39.15 -4.74 -26.24
N GLU A 61 39.74 -5.92 -26.50
CA GLU A 61 39.38 -7.16 -25.81
C GLU A 61 39.64 -7.07 -24.30
N GLN A 62 40.77 -6.48 -23.90
CA GLN A 62 41.11 -6.27 -22.51
C GLN A 62 40.13 -5.30 -21.84
N ALA A 63 39.88 -4.13 -22.44
CA ALA A 63 38.94 -3.14 -21.90
C ALA A 63 37.51 -3.71 -21.79
N ALA A 64 37.06 -4.53 -22.75
CA ALA A 64 35.77 -5.19 -22.68
C ALA A 64 35.70 -6.21 -21.53
N ARG A 65 36.74 -7.02 -21.33
CA ARG A 65 36.82 -8.00 -20.22
C ARG A 65 36.87 -7.32 -18.86
N GLU A 66 37.71 -6.29 -18.70
CA GLU A 66 37.83 -5.52 -17.45
C GLU A 66 36.52 -4.79 -17.12
N GLY A 67 35.88 -4.18 -18.14
CA GLY A 67 34.58 -3.54 -17.99
C GLY A 67 33.51 -4.52 -17.50
N MET A 68 33.45 -5.71 -18.11
CA MET A 68 32.51 -6.76 -17.72
C MET A 68 32.78 -7.27 -16.29
N GLN A 69 34.04 -7.56 -15.95
CA GLN A 69 34.42 -8.01 -14.61
C GLN A 69 34.06 -6.98 -13.54
N ALA A 70 34.29 -5.69 -13.81
CA ALA A 70 33.95 -4.64 -12.87
C ALA A 70 32.43 -4.48 -12.68
N ILE A 71 31.63 -4.65 -13.75
CA ILE A 71 30.16 -4.67 -13.62
C ILE A 71 29.71 -5.87 -12.79
N GLN A 72 30.26 -7.06 -13.04
CA GLN A 72 29.96 -8.26 -12.26
C GLN A 72 30.29 -8.11 -10.77
N ALA A 73 31.44 -7.50 -10.44
CA ALA A 73 31.83 -7.23 -9.06
C ALA A 73 30.83 -6.28 -8.37
N LEU A 74 30.39 -5.22 -9.06
CA LEU A 74 29.39 -4.30 -8.52
C LEU A 74 28.03 -4.97 -8.33
N LEU A 75 27.60 -5.82 -9.27
CA LEU A 75 26.35 -6.59 -9.16
C LEU A 75 26.41 -7.55 -7.97
N ALA A 76 27.50 -8.32 -7.83
CA ALA A 76 27.69 -9.23 -6.70
C ALA A 76 27.62 -8.51 -5.35
N ARG A 77 28.27 -7.35 -5.23
CA ARG A 77 28.19 -6.51 -4.01
C ARG A 77 26.77 -6.00 -3.76
N ARG A 78 26.09 -5.50 -4.79
CA ARG A 78 24.70 -5.02 -4.70
C ARG A 78 23.76 -6.14 -4.24
N ASP A 79 23.87 -7.32 -4.84
CA ASP A 79 23.01 -8.46 -4.53
C ASP A 79 23.27 -9.00 -3.12
N ALA A 80 24.54 -9.03 -2.68
CA ALA A 80 24.87 -9.40 -1.30
C ALA A 80 24.26 -8.43 -0.28
N ILE A 81 24.38 -7.11 -0.49
CA ILE A 81 23.75 -6.12 0.41
C ILE A 81 22.23 -6.28 0.42
N LYS A 82 21.62 -6.43 -0.76
CA LYS A 82 20.16 -6.55 -0.87
C LYS A 82 19.66 -7.82 -0.19
N ALA A 83 20.34 -8.95 -0.37
CA ALA A 83 20.00 -10.21 0.26
C ALA A 83 20.04 -10.09 1.80
N GLU A 84 21.07 -9.46 2.33
CA GLU A 84 21.22 -9.27 3.78
C GLU A 84 20.17 -8.33 4.38
N ILE A 85 19.81 -7.26 3.68
CA ILE A 85 18.70 -6.38 4.09
C ILE A 85 17.37 -7.15 4.08
N VAL A 86 17.10 -7.93 3.03
CA VAL A 86 15.86 -8.73 2.96
C VAL A 86 15.81 -9.76 4.09
N ARG A 87 16.92 -10.45 4.36
CA ARG A 87 17.05 -11.39 5.47
C ARG A 87 16.78 -10.70 6.81
N SER A 88 17.44 -9.56 7.06
CA SER A 88 17.24 -8.76 8.27
C SER A 88 15.78 -8.34 8.44
N ASN A 89 15.16 -7.83 7.37
CA ASN A 89 13.77 -7.37 7.43
C ASN A 89 12.77 -8.51 7.67
N ALA A 90 13.07 -9.72 7.17
CA ALA A 90 12.23 -10.89 7.39
C ALA A 90 12.34 -11.45 8.81
N GLN A 91 13.47 -11.23 9.50
CA GLN A 91 13.74 -11.77 10.84
C GLN A 91 13.42 -10.77 11.96
N SER A 92 13.57 -9.47 11.70
CA SER A 92 13.31 -8.42 12.69
C SER A 92 11.82 -8.13 12.84
N THR A 93 11.41 -7.93 14.09
CA THR A 93 10.05 -7.50 14.45
C THR A 93 10.05 -6.06 14.97
N VAL A 94 8.93 -5.37 14.73
CA VAL A 94 8.66 -4.00 15.17
C VAL A 94 7.23 -3.93 15.70
N ASP A 95 6.98 -2.97 16.58
CA ASP A 95 5.66 -2.64 17.09
C ASP A 95 5.23 -1.32 16.44
N ILE A 96 4.07 -1.33 15.78
CA ILE A 96 3.48 -0.16 15.11
C ILE A 96 2.01 -0.11 15.50
N GLY A 97 1.59 0.94 16.20
CA GLY A 97 0.22 1.08 16.69
C GLY A 97 -0.24 -0.03 17.62
N GLY A 98 0.66 -0.60 18.42
CA GLY A 98 0.36 -1.72 19.33
C GLY A 98 0.26 -3.08 18.65
N GLN A 99 0.52 -3.16 17.33
CA GLN A 99 0.56 -4.39 16.58
C GLN A 99 2.00 -4.80 16.28
N GLN A 100 2.42 -5.93 16.85
CA GLN A 100 3.71 -6.54 16.52
C GLN A 100 3.67 -7.19 15.13
N MET A 101 4.63 -6.84 14.28
CA MET A 101 4.79 -7.40 12.94
C MET A 101 6.26 -7.44 12.51
N THR A 102 6.58 -8.22 11.47
CA THR A 102 7.94 -8.18 10.90
C THR A 102 8.17 -6.87 10.15
N VAL A 103 9.42 -6.44 10.05
CA VAL A 103 9.79 -5.26 9.27
C VAL A 103 9.40 -5.44 7.80
N ALA A 104 9.53 -6.66 7.27
CA ALA A 104 9.05 -6.99 5.93
C ALA A 104 7.53 -6.80 5.78
N ALA A 105 6.73 -7.24 6.77
CA ALA A 105 5.28 -7.02 6.77
C ALA A 105 4.91 -5.54 6.87
N ALA A 106 5.61 -4.78 7.72
CA ALA A 106 5.43 -3.34 7.85
C ALA A 106 5.71 -2.59 6.54
N ILE A 107 6.79 -2.95 5.84
CA ILE A 107 7.14 -2.37 4.53
C ILE A 107 6.06 -2.67 3.49
N GLU A 108 5.55 -3.90 3.44
CA GLU A 108 4.51 -4.27 2.47
C GLU A 108 3.17 -3.56 2.77
N ARG A 109 2.77 -3.48 4.05
CA ARG A 109 1.59 -2.73 4.46
C ARG A 109 1.72 -1.23 4.13
N LYS A 110 2.88 -0.63 4.39
CA LYS A 110 3.18 0.75 3.95
C LYS A 110 3.08 0.92 2.43
N ARG A 111 3.66 -0.01 1.66
CA ARG A 111 3.60 0.03 0.19
C ARG A 111 2.17 -0.02 -0.33
N ALA A 112 1.33 -0.88 0.25
CA ALA A 112 -0.06 -1.02 -0.12
C ALA A 112 -0.85 0.27 0.17
N LEU A 113 -0.62 0.87 1.34
CA LEU A 113 -1.14 2.19 1.71
C LEU A 113 -0.76 3.30 0.72
N GLU A 114 0.53 3.41 0.36
CA GLU A 114 1.01 4.40 -0.60
C GLU A 114 0.47 4.15 -2.03
N ALA A 115 0.24 2.90 -2.41
CA ALA A 115 -0.37 2.56 -3.70
C ALA A 115 -1.82 3.06 -3.76
N GLN A 116 -2.59 2.86 -2.68
CA GLN A 116 -3.96 3.34 -2.56
C GLN A 116 -4.05 4.88 -2.62
N ARG A 117 -3.16 5.60 -1.90
CA ARG A 117 -3.10 7.07 -1.91
C ARG A 117 -2.77 7.65 -3.29
N ARG A 118 -1.97 6.95 -4.10
CA ARG A 118 -1.61 7.36 -5.46
C ARG A 118 -2.73 7.16 -6.49
N GLY A 119 -3.93 6.74 -6.07
CA GLY A 119 -5.10 6.63 -6.95
C GLY A 119 -5.00 5.48 -7.96
N ARG A 120 -4.08 4.53 -7.78
CA ARG A 120 -3.95 3.33 -8.63
C ARG A 120 -5.03 2.31 -8.25
N ARG A 121 -6.28 2.64 -8.54
CA ARG A 121 -7.45 1.77 -8.27
C ARG A 121 -7.73 0.77 -9.41
N ARG A 122 -6.97 0.80 -10.51
CA ARG A 122 -7.29 0.06 -11.75
C ARG A 122 -6.09 -0.59 -12.45
N ASP A 123 -5.00 -0.81 -11.74
CA ASP A 123 -3.90 -1.63 -12.26
C ASP A 123 -3.97 -3.03 -11.60
N GLU A 124 -3.50 -4.04 -12.32
CA GLU A 124 -3.51 -5.48 -11.97
C GLU A 124 -2.85 -5.80 -10.61
N ASP A 125 -2.12 -4.84 -10.03
CA ASP A 125 -1.37 -4.92 -8.77
C ASP A 125 -2.11 -4.33 -7.54
N PHE A 126 -3.44 -4.13 -7.60
CA PHE A 126 -4.19 -3.63 -6.45
C PHE A 126 -4.22 -4.66 -5.31
N VAL A 127 -3.57 -4.33 -4.20
CA VAL A 127 -3.58 -5.13 -2.97
C VAL A 127 -4.68 -4.59 -2.04
N PRO A 128 -5.73 -5.38 -1.73
CA PRO A 128 -6.73 -4.95 -0.76
C PRO A 128 -6.10 -4.85 0.63
N THR A 129 -6.40 -3.75 1.32
CA THR A 129 -5.87 -3.45 2.66
C THR A 129 -6.99 -3.16 3.65
N GLN A 130 -6.63 -3.01 4.94
CA GLN A 130 -7.58 -2.62 5.98
C GLN A 130 -8.28 -1.29 5.64
N GLU A 131 -7.56 -0.36 5.03
CA GLU A 131 -8.09 0.93 4.59
C GLU A 131 -9.09 0.79 3.46
N THR A 132 -8.92 -0.19 2.58
CA THR A 132 -9.91 -0.50 1.53
C THR A 132 -11.19 -1.06 2.12
N LEU A 133 -11.08 -1.88 3.17
CA LEU A 133 -12.22 -2.37 3.94
C LEU A 133 -12.94 -1.23 4.66
N VAL A 134 -12.20 -0.38 5.38
CA VAL A 134 -12.75 0.80 6.07
C VAL A 134 -13.48 1.72 5.10
N ALA A 135 -12.88 2.04 3.95
CA ALA A 135 -13.51 2.86 2.93
C ALA A 135 -14.81 2.22 2.38
N HIS A 136 -14.82 0.89 2.20
CA HIS A 136 -16.00 0.16 1.75
C HIS A 136 -17.12 0.19 2.80
N LEU A 137 -16.81 -0.14 4.06
CA LEU A 137 -17.76 -0.12 5.17
C LEU A 137 -18.33 1.28 5.41
N ARG A 138 -17.49 2.32 5.32
CA ARG A 138 -17.92 3.72 5.42
C ARG A 138 -18.87 4.11 4.28
N SER A 139 -18.61 3.63 3.06
CA SER A 139 -19.50 3.84 1.93
C SER A 139 -20.85 3.16 2.15
N GLN A 140 -20.87 1.93 2.67
CA GLN A 140 -22.12 1.22 2.99
C GLN A 140 -22.91 1.94 4.09
N TYR A 141 -22.22 2.41 5.13
CA TYR A 141 -22.87 3.17 6.20
C TYR A 141 -23.49 4.48 5.68
N ALA A 142 -22.76 5.22 4.83
CA ALA A 142 -23.28 6.44 4.20
C ALA A 142 -24.46 6.17 3.26
N GLN A 143 -24.43 5.04 2.54
CA GLN A 143 -25.55 4.59 1.71
C GLN A 143 -26.78 4.28 2.56
N ALA A 144 -26.63 3.54 3.66
CA ALA A 144 -27.73 3.23 4.57
C ALA A 144 -28.41 4.48 5.14
N ILE A 145 -27.63 5.49 5.55
CA ILE A 145 -28.17 6.79 6.00
C ILE A 145 -28.94 7.50 4.89
N THR A 146 -28.42 7.46 3.67
CA THR A 146 -29.06 8.11 2.52
C THR A 146 -30.36 7.39 2.15
N GLU A 147 -30.36 6.07 2.19
CA GLU A 147 -31.56 5.23 1.96
C GLU A 147 -32.61 5.47 3.03
N GLU A 148 -32.23 5.55 4.31
CA GLU A 148 -33.13 5.90 5.42
C GLU A 148 -33.78 7.28 5.21
N ALA A 149 -32.98 8.30 4.86
CA ALA A 149 -33.48 9.64 4.60
C ALA A 149 -34.46 9.68 3.42
N ASN A 150 -34.14 8.97 2.34
CA ASN A 150 -35.00 8.87 1.17
C ASN A 150 -36.31 8.13 1.48
N LEU A 151 -36.23 7.01 2.22
CA LEU A 151 -37.40 6.24 2.61
C LEU A 151 -38.31 7.05 3.55
N THR A 152 -37.72 7.80 4.48
CA THR A 152 -38.44 8.73 5.36
C THR A 152 -39.21 9.77 4.55
N ALA A 153 -38.57 10.40 3.56
CA ALA A 153 -39.22 11.40 2.71
C ALA A 153 -40.36 10.82 1.86
N VAL A 154 -40.18 9.61 1.30
CA VAL A 154 -41.24 8.91 0.55
C VAL A 154 -42.42 8.59 1.47
N MET A 155 -42.16 8.04 2.66
CA MET A 155 -43.19 7.68 3.62
C MET A 155 -43.92 8.91 4.17
N GLU A 156 -43.24 10.03 4.38
CA GLU A 156 -43.89 11.30 4.74
C GLU A 156 -44.82 11.80 3.63
N SER A 157 -44.41 11.70 2.36
CA SER A 157 -45.26 12.03 1.21
C SER A 157 -46.48 11.11 1.11
N GLU A 158 -46.30 9.80 1.27
CA GLU A 158 -47.40 8.82 1.27
C GLU A 158 -48.38 9.05 2.42
N ARG A 159 -47.85 9.40 3.61
CA ARG A 159 -48.65 9.79 4.77
C ARG A 159 -49.51 11.01 4.45
N GLU A 160 -48.92 12.07 3.89
CA GLU A 160 -49.66 13.29 3.50
C GLU A 160 -50.74 12.98 2.47
N MET A 161 -50.45 12.13 1.48
CA MET A 161 -51.45 11.69 0.50
C MET A 161 -52.60 10.93 1.15
N ARG A 162 -52.33 10.03 2.11
CA ARG A 162 -53.38 9.28 2.84
C ARG A 162 -54.24 10.18 3.71
N VAL A 163 -53.62 11.11 4.44
CA VAL A 163 -54.35 12.10 5.26
C VAL A 163 -55.22 12.99 4.38
N ASN A 164 -54.69 13.49 3.26
CA ASN A 164 -55.44 14.31 2.31
C ASN A 164 -56.59 13.54 1.64
N ALA A 165 -56.38 12.27 1.28
CA ALA A 165 -57.43 11.42 0.74
C ALA A 165 -58.57 11.19 1.76
N PHE A 166 -58.22 10.95 3.03
CA PHE A 166 -59.18 10.80 4.12
C PHE A 166 -59.98 12.11 4.36
N LEU A 167 -59.28 13.25 4.45
CA LEU A 167 -59.91 14.57 4.60
C LEU A 167 -60.85 14.93 3.43
N ASN A 168 -60.48 14.58 2.20
CA ASN A 168 -61.30 14.82 1.02
C ASN A 168 -62.54 13.89 0.98
N GLN A 169 -62.40 12.66 1.47
CA GLN A 169 -63.52 11.71 1.59
C GLN A 169 -64.52 12.15 2.68
N ASP A 170 -64.07 12.63 3.83
CA ASP A 170 -64.93 13.14 4.91
C ASP A 170 -65.64 14.45 4.53
N ARG A 171 -64.95 15.36 3.82
CA ARG A 171 -65.56 16.58 3.27
C ARG A 171 -66.71 16.32 2.30
N SER A 172 -66.70 15.17 1.62
CA SER A 172 -67.79 14.76 0.73
C SER A 172 -69.02 14.18 1.47
N LYS A 173 -68.90 13.88 2.77
CA LYS A 173 -69.92 13.12 3.52
C LYS A 173 -70.61 13.85 4.67
N SER A 174 -70.05 14.85 5.37
CA SER A 174 -70.84 15.74 6.27
C SER A 174 -70.04 16.86 6.96
N SER A 175 -70.76 17.90 7.42
CA SER A 175 -70.29 19.08 8.15
C SER A 175 -69.98 18.85 9.65
N GLN A 176 -68.97 18.04 9.99
CA GLN A 176 -68.46 17.91 11.37
C GLN A 176 -66.94 18.15 11.40
N LYS A 177 -66.51 19.29 11.96
CA LYS A 177 -65.11 19.74 11.94
C LYS A 177 -64.23 19.20 13.07
N ASP A 178 -64.84 18.75 14.18
CA ASP A 178 -64.09 18.47 15.42
C ASP A 178 -63.74 16.97 15.62
N SER A 179 -64.50 16.02 15.05
CA SER A 179 -64.13 14.58 15.11
C SER A 179 -63.03 14.22 14.10
N ALA A 180 -63.07 14.82 12.91
CA ALA A 180 -62.10 14.57 11.84
C ALA A 180 -60.65 14.89 12.23
N ALA A 181 -60.42 15.87 13.12
CA ALA A 181 -59.09 16.27 13.58
C ALA A 181 -58.45 15.30 14.60
N LEU A 182 -59.27 14.52 15.31
CA LEU A 182 -58.82 13.46 16.23
C LEU A 182 -58.53 12.16 15.45
N ASP A 183 -59.35 11.84 14.47
CA ASP A 183 -59.19 10.66 13.63
C ASP A 183 -57.97 10.77 12.70
N THR A 184 -57.66 11.96 12.19
CA THR A 184 -56.43 12.17 11.38
C THR A 184 -55.15 11.97 12.18
N LYS A 185 -55.09 12.45 13.44
CA LYS A 185 -53.91 12.23 14.30
C LYS A 185 -53.69 10.75 14.60
N ALA A 186 -54.76 10.00 14.86
CA ALA A 186 -54.67 8.55 15.08
C ALA A 186 -54.16 7.82 13.83
N ILE A 187 -54.60 8.24 12.63
CA ILE A 187 -54.11 7.71 11.34
C ILE A 187 -52.63 8.05 11.15
N GLU A 188 -52.22 9.27 11.48
CA GLU A 188 -50.82 9.72 11.37
C GLU A 188 -49.89 8.94 12.30
N GLU A 189 -50.29 8.74 13.56
CA GLU A 189 -49.53 8.00 14.55
C GLU A 189 -49.44 6.50 14.21
N ALA A 190 -50.55 5.89 13.79
CA ALA A 190 -50.56 4.50 13.34
C ALA A 190 -49.69 4.28 12.09
N TYR A 191 -49.69 5.23 11.15
CA TYR A 191 -48.85 5.17 9.96
C TYR A 191 -47.36 5.31 10.30
N ARG A 192 -47.00 6.23 11.21
CA ARG A 192 -45.62 6.38 11.70
C ARG A 192 -45.14 5.11 12.41
N ALA A 193 -45.95 4.56 13.31
CA ALA A 193 -45.59 3.35 14.06
C ALA A 193 -45.36 2.13 13.14
N ALA A 194 -46.13 2.01 12.05
CA ALA A 194 -46.00 0.89 11.12
C ALA A 194 -44.89 1.06 10.07
N ASN A 195 -44.50 2.30 9.76
CA ASN A 195 -43.64 2.64 8.62
C ASN A 195 -42.47 3.54 9.01
N THR A 196 -41.91 3.43 10.22
CA THR A 196 -40.67 4.13 10.54
C THR A 196 -39.49 3.34 9.93
N PRO A 197 -38.66 3.94 9.06
CA PRO A 197 -37.43 3.32 8.58
C PRO A 197 -36.51 2.94 9.74
N VAL A 198 -35.88 1.77 9.65
CA VAL A 198 -34.91 1.30 10.64
C VAL A 198 -33.68 0.81 9.90
N ILE A 199 -32.50 1.24 10.36
CA ILE A 199 -31.22 0.69 9.88
C ILE A 199 -30.91 -0.57 10.67
N ASP A 200 -30.86 -1.71 9.98
CA ASP A 200 -30.39 -2.97 10.55
C ASP A 200 -28.86 -3.03 10.51
N ASP A 201 -28.21 -2.68 11.63
CA ASP A 201 -26.75 -2.76 11.80
C ASP A 201 -26.36 -3.87 12.81
N PRO A 202 -26.30 -5.14 12.36
CA PRO A 202 -25.96 -6.26 13.24
C PRO A 202 -24.48 -6.27 13.67
N LEU A 203 -23.65 -5.43 13.05
CA LEU A 203 -22.21 -5.40 13.30
C LEU A 203 -21.79 -4.21 14.16
N GLU A 204 -22.69 -3.28 14.49
CA GLU A 204 -22.37 -1.99 15.10
C GLU A 204 -21.24 -1.29 14.31
N LEU A 205 -21.46 -1.18 12.99
CA LEU A 205 -20.50 -0.67 12.00
C LEU A 205 -19.92 0.69 12.38
N LEU A 206 -20.71 1.60 12.94
CA LEU A 206 -20.21 2.92 13.35
C LEU A 206 -19.07 2.79 14.38
N LYS A 207 -19.27 2.00 15.44
CA LYS A 207 -18.25 1.81 16.48
C LYS A 207 -17.03 1.04 15.96
N LYS A 208 -17.25 0.05 15.09
CA LYS A 208 -16.14 -0.69 14.46
C LYS A 208 -15.34 0.19 13.50
N LEU A 209 -16.01 1.06 12.75
CA LEU A 209 -15.36 2.00 11.84
C LEU A 209 -14.43 2.94 12.60
N GLU A 210 -14.87 3.49 13.74
CA GLU A 210 -14.02 4.36 14.58
C GLU A 210 -12.71 3.67 14.98
N GLY A 211 -12.80 2.45 15.51
CA GLY A 211 -11.60 1.69 15.90
C GLY A 211 -10.69 1.34 14.72
N LEU A 212 -11.27 0.93 13.59
CA LEU A 212 -10.48 0.60 12.39
C LEU A 212 -9.86 1.84 11.73
N GLU A 213 -10.53 2.99 11.76
CA GLU A 213 -9.99 4.27 11.27
C GLU A 213 -8.82 4.72 12.16
N GLU A 214 -8.94 4.60 13.48
CA GLU A 214 -7.88 4.90 14.42
C GLU A 214 -6.64 4.01 14.20
N GLU A 215 -6.84 2.69 14.07
CA GLU A 215 -5.73 1.75 13.78
C GLU A 215 -4.97 2.10 12.50
N VAL A 216 -5.71 2.48 11.45
CA VAL A 216 -5.14 2.89 10.16
C VAL A 216 -4.35 4.19 10.30
N GLU A 217 -4.91 5.18 10.99
CA GLU A 217 -4.28 6.49 11.18
C GLU A 217 -3.00 6.37 12.01
N VAL A 218 -3.07 5.64 13.13
CA VAL A 218 -1.92 5.36 13.99
C VAL A 218 -0.84 4.65 13.19
N PHE A 219 -1.18 3.57 12.47
CA PHE A 219 -0.21 2.86 11.64
C PHE A 219 0.45 3.78 10.61
N ALA A 220 -0.33 4.58 9.88
CA ALA A 220 0.16 5.47 8.83
C ALA A 220 1.05 6.60 9.38
N SER A 221 0.82 7.03 10.62
CA SER A 221 1.62 8.07 11.29
C SER A 221 2.93 7.55 11.86
N GLU A 222 2.96 6.29 12.32
CA GLU A 222 4.10 5.72 13.04
C GLU A 222 5.05 4.92 12.16
N VAL A 223 4.55 4.25 11.10
CA VAL A 223 5.32 3.28 10.30
C VAL A 223 6.64 3.85 9.78
N ASP A 224 6.66 5.10 9.33
CA ASP A 224 7.86 5.73 8.77
C ASP A 224 8.94 5.93 9.83
N ARG A 225 8.53 6.47 10.99
CA ARG A 225 9.43 6.69 12.12
C ARG A 225 10.02 5.38 12.63
N VAL A 226 9.17 4.37 12.84
CA VAL A 226 9.60 3.06 13.36
C VAL A 226 10.54 2.35 12.38
N LEU A 227 10.25 2.39 11.08
CA LEU A 227 11.13 1.81 10.07
C LEU A 227 12.47 2.55 9.98
N ASP A 228 12.49 3.87 10.08
CA ASP A 228 13.72 4.65 10.03
C ASP A 228 14.61 4.42 11.26
N GLU A 229 14.01 4.38 12.46
CA GLU A 229 14.70 4.03 13.71
C GLU A 229 15.26 2.61 13.64
N HIS A 230 14.47 1.64 13.16
CA HIS A 230 14.91 0.26 12.97
C HIS A 230 16.08 0.19 11.98
N ASN A 231 15.99 0.89 10.84
CA ASN A 231 17.04 0.89 9.82
C ASN A 231 18.35 1.52 10.33
N ALA A 232 18.26 2.52 11.20
CA ALA A 232 19.40 3.20 11.79
C ALA A 232 20.11 2.35 12.86
N THR A 233 19.37 1.51 13.59
CA THR A 233 19.87 0.72 14.73
C THR A 233 20.22 -0.72 14.36
N THR A 234 19.74 -1.21 13.21
CA THR A 234 19.98 -2.58 12.76
C THR A 234 21.23 -2.68 11.90
N TYR A 235 22.03 -3.72 12.14
CA TYR A 235 23.29 -3.97 11.44
C TYR A 235 23.20 -5.19 10.55
N ILE A 236 23.80 -5.10 9.37
CA ILE A 236 23.99 -6.18 8.41
C ILE A 236 25.48 -6.46 8.22
N GLU A 237 25.80 -7.71 7.87
CA GLU A 237 27.16 -8.14 7.53
C GLU A 237 27.23 -8.50 6.06
N VAL A 238 28.07 -7.80 5.30
CA VAL A 238 28.18 -7.98 3.85
C VAL A 238 29.63 -8.26 3.43
N PRO A 239 29.90 -9.03 2.36
CA PRO A 239 31.25 -9.32 1.90
C PRO A 239 31.96 -8.03 1.51
N ALA A 240 33.13 -7.73 2.07
CA ALA A 240 33.85 -6.47 1.91
C ALA A 240 34.05 -6.10 0.43
N SER A 241 34.01 -4.80 0.15
CA SER A 241 34.34 -4.25 -1.16
C SER A 241 35.82 -4.52 -1.43
N ASN A 242 36.13 -5.43 -2.36
CA ASN A 242 37.47 -5.56 -2.93
C ASN A 242 37.77 -4.42 -3.90
#